data_AF-A0A7W1JDI3-F1
#
_entry.id   AF-A0A7W1JDI3-F1
#
_cell.length_a   1.000
_cell.length_b   1.000
_cell.length_c   1.000
_cell.angle_alpha   90.00
_cell.angle_beta   90.00
_cell.angle_gamma   90.00
#
_symmetry.space_group_name_H-M   'P 1'
#
loop_
_entity.id
_entity.type
_entity.pdbx_description
1 polymer ?
#
loop_
_entity_poly.entity_id
_entity_poly.type
_entity_poly.pdbx_seq_one_letter_code
_entity_poly.pdbx_strand_id
1 'polypeptide(L)'
;MKVVLAAVAVMSLALVLTACGGSGGGDTSNLKQIEQQRAGEYVVTLLSKTGQLKQGPNKFVLEFRKASDNQLTDVGNVQLNSLMPMPGMSPMSGGASATPSGTPGRYQVESDFQMVGTWNFTVKFGNGQQARFALKAQ
;
A
#
# COMPACT_ATOMS: atom_id res chain seq x y z
N MET A 1 -51.19 0.66 55.05
CA MET A 1 -51.83 -0.54 54.47
C MET A 1 -52.88 -0.04 53.49
N LYS A 2 -52.82 -0.45 52.21
CA LYS A 2 -53.13 0.44 51.04
C LYS A 2 -52.06 1.56 50.94
N VAL A 3 -51.70 2.16 49.80
CA VAL A 3 -52.01 1.99 48.34
C VAL A 3 -50.67 2.19 47.57
N VAL A 4 -50.46 2.16 46.23
CA VAL A 4 -51.30 2.19 44.99
C VAL A 4 -50.60 1.38 43.86
N LEU A 5 -51.22 1.21 42.69
CA LEU A 5 -50.54 0.81 41.44
C LEU A 5 -50.00 2.04 40.68
N ALA A 6 -48.84 1.92 40.05
CA ALA A 6 -48.42 2.80 38.96
C ALA A 6 -47.53 2.04 37.97
N ALA A 7 -47.92 1.99 36.70
CA ALA A 7 -47.07 1.50 35.61
C ALA A 7 -46.40 2.70 34.92
N VAL A 8 -45.11 2.58 34.59
CA VAL A 8 -44.40 3.54 33.73
C VAL A 8 -43.63 2.75 32.68
N ALA A 9 -44.04 2.88 31.42
CA ALA A 9 -43.27 2.38 30.29
C ALA A 9 -42.18 3.40 29.95
N VAL A 10 -40.92 2.96 29.88
CA VAL A 10 -39.82 3.78 29.34
C VAL A 10 -39.24 3.06 28.11
N MET A 11 -39.44 3.70 26.96
CA MET A 11 -39.13 3.19 25.63
C MET A 11 -37.63 3.38 25.32
N SER A 12 -36.80 2.40 25.71
CA SER A 12 -35.34 2.44 25.50
C SER A 12 -34.95 1.92 24.11
N LEU A 13 -35.03 2.79 23.10
CA LEU A 13 -34.69 2.49 21.71
C LEU A 13 -33.16 2.38 21.49
N ALA A 14 -32.59 1.22 21.78
CA ALA A 14 -31.18 0.93 21.53
C ALA A 14 -30.91 0.59 20.05
N LEU A 15 -30.80 1.61 19.18
CA LEU A 15 -30.18 1.44 17.86
C LEU A 15 -28.68 1.16 18.05
N VAL A 16 -28.32 -0.12 18.03
CA VAL A 16 -26.92 -0.53 17.89
C VAL A 16 -26.45 -0.10 16.51
N LEU A 17 -25.53 0.89 16.47
CA LEU A 17 -24.82 1.25 15.26
C LEU A 17 -23.89 0.11 14.89
N THR A 18 -24.37 -0.83 14.07
CA THR A 18 -23.57 -1.89 13.46
C THR A 18 -22.53 -1.27 12.55
N ALA A 19 -21.39 -0.92 13.12
CA ALA A 19 -20.22 -0.48 12.39
C ALA A 19 -19.69 -1.66 11.57
N CYS A 20 -20.17 -1.78 10.33
CA CYS A 20 -19.62 -2.67 9.31
C CYS A 20 -18.22 -2.19 8.95
N GLY A 21 -17.25 -2.50 9.82
CA GLY A 21 -15.82 -2.31 9.56
C GLY A 21 -15.48 -3.01 8.26
N GLY A 22 -15.04 -2.24 7.27
CA GLY A 22 -14.83 -2.72 5.91
C GLY A 22 -13.68 -3.71 5.83
N SER A 23 -13.98 -5.00 5.99
CA SER A 23 -13.05 -6.12 5.76
C SER A 23 -12.73 -6.34 4.27
N GLY A 24 -12.52 -5.23 3.53
CA GLY A 24 -11.92 -5.19 2.20
C GLY A 24 -10.39 -5.10 2.24
N GLY A 25 -9.77 -5.36 3.39
CA GLY A 25 -8.32 -5.48 3.51
C GLY A 25 -7.84 -6.76 2.84
N GLY A 26 -7.25 -6.65 1.65
CA GLY A 26 -6.58 -7.76 0.99
C GLY A 26 -5.53 -8.39 1.91
N ASP A 27 -5.43 -9.74 1.89
CA ASP A 27 -4.64 -10.49 2.86
C ASP A 27 -3.15 -10.12 2.81
N THR A 28 -2.79 -9.24 3.75
CA THR A 28 -1.46 -8.64 3.90
C THR A 28 -0.66 -9.30 5.02
N SER A 29 -1.25 -10.29 5.70
CA SER A 29 -0.70 -11.02 6.86
C SER A 29 0.56 -11.81 6.53
N ASN A 30 0.79 -12.08 5.23
CA ASN A 30 1.89 -12.90 4.70
C ASN A 30 2.75 -12.16 3.67
N LEU A 31 2.82 -10.82 3.75
CA LEU A 31 3.72 -10.03 2.91
C LEU A 31 5.13 -9.95 3.50
N LYS A 32 6.13 -10.08 2.62
CA LYS A 32 7.57 -9.99 2.93
C LYS A 32 8.16 -8.76 2.25
N GLN A 33 9.07 -8.07 2.93
CA GLN A 33 9.82 -6.95 2.39
C GLN A 33 10.72 -7.40 1.23
N ILE A 34 10.66 -6.65 0.13
CA ILE A 34 11.58 -6.75 -1.01
C ILE A 34 12.72 -5.75 -0.82
N GLU A 35 12.36 -4.47 -0.60
CA GLU A 35 13.28 -3.34 -0.46
C GLU A 35 12.56 -2.19 0.26
N GLN A 36 13.30 -1.29 0.92
CA GLN A 36 12.76 -0.21 1.74
C GLN A 36 13.62 1.05 1.66
N GLN A 37 13.01 2.20 1.40
CA GLN A 37 13.72 3.47 1.21
C GLN A 37 13.03 4.61 1.95
N ARG A 38 13.83 5.53 2.51
CA ARG A 38 13.32 6.73 3.19
C ARG A 38 13.26 7.92 2.21
N ALA A 39 12.11 8.56 2.15
CA ALA A 39 11.84 9.74 1.33
C ALA A 39 11.38 10.89 2.23
N GLY A 40 12.36 11.56 2.85
CA GLY A 40 12.13 12.66 3.80
C GLY A 40 11.43 12.18 5.08
N GLU A 41 10.20 12.61 5.28
CA GLU A 41 9.34 12.22 6.40
C GLU A 41 8.64 10.86 6.19
N TYR A 42 8.74 10.24 5.01
CA TYR A 42 8.11 8.94 4.72
C TYR A 42 9.13 7.81 4.65
N VAL A 43 8.68 6.63 5.06
CA VAL A 43 9.31 5.33 4.77
C VAL A 43 8.44 4.63 3.74
N VAL A 44 9.05 4.20 2.64
CA VAL A 44 8.38 3.56 1.51
C VAL A 44 8.94 2.15 1.35
N THR A 45 8.10 1.14 1.53
CA THR A 45 8.48 -0.28 1.51
C THR A 45 7.79 -1.00 0.36
N LEU A 46 8.53 -1.81 -0.40
CA LEU A 46 7.97 -2.75 -1.36
C LEU A 46 7.78 -4.12 -0.71
N LEU A 47 6.62 -4.72 -0.93
CA LEU A 47 6.14 -5.93 -0.25
C LEU A 47 5.57 -6.94 -1.25
N SER A 48 5.98 -8.22 -1.21
CA SER A 48 5.32 -9.30 -1.95
C SER A 48 5.20 -10.57 -1.13
N LYS A 49 4.36 -11.52 -1.56
CA LYS A 49 4.20 -12.82 -0.88
C LYS A 49 5.49 -13.64 -0.83
N THR A 50 6.40 -13.41 -1.78
CA THR A 50 7.69 -14.12 -1.91
C THR A 50 8.86 -13.36 -1.28
N GLY A 51 8.76 -12.03 -1.14
CA GLY A 51 9.90 -11.14 -0.82
C GLY A 51 10.85 -10.92 -2.01
N GLN A 52 10.45 -11.34 -3.21
CA GLN A 52 11.25 -11.30 -4.43
C GLN A 52 10.41 -10.83 -5.62
N LEU A 53 11.08 -10.38 -6.68
CA LEU A 53 10.49 -10.03 -7.97
C LEU A 53 11.09 -10.93 -9.05
N LYS A 54 10.28 -11.27 -10.06
CA LYS A 54 10.66 -12.14 -11.17
C LYS A 54 10.71 -11.39 -12.51
N GLN A 55 11.25 -12.00 -13.56
CA GLN A 55 11.01 -11.53 -14.93
C GLN A 55 9.50 -11.56 -15.28
N GLY A 56 9.07 -10.61 -16.09
CA GLY A 56 7.70 -10.49 -16.62
C GLY A 56 6.71 -9.84 -15.64
N PRO A 57 5.41 -10.15 -15.74
CA PRO A 57 4.37 -9.54 -14.92
C PRO A 57 4.46 -9.92 -13.43
N ASN A 58 4.56 -8.90 -12.58
CA ASN A 58 4.63 -8.97 -11.13
C ASN A 58 3.45 -8.22 -10.49
N LYS A 59 2.96 -8.74 -9.36
CA LYS A 59 2.00 -8.04 -8.49
C LYS A 59 2.58 -7.97 -7.08
N PHE A 60 2.75 -6.75 -6.56
CA PHE A 60 3.33 -6.47 -5.25
C PHE A 60 2.63 -5.25 -4.61
N VAL A 61 2.98 -4.89 -3.39
CA VAL A 61 2.36 -3.78 -2.65
C VAL A 61 3.41 -2.71 -2.37
N LEU A 62 3.04 -1.45 -2.51
CA LEU A 62 3.75 -0.31 -1.91
C LEU A 62 3.08 0.06 -0.59
N GLU A 63 3.86 0.13 0.47
CA GLU A 63 3.43 0.58 1.79
C GLU A 63 4.15 1.89 2.15
N PHE A 64 3.38 2.90 2.55
CA PHE A 64 3.84 4.22 2.96
C PHE A 64 3.57 4.43 4.44
N ARG A 65 4.62 4.79 5.19
CA ARG A 65 4.53 5.12 6.62
C ARG A 65 5.18 6.46 6.92
N LYS A 66 4.71 7.16 7.95
CA LYS A 66 5.45 8.30 8.53
C LYS A 66 6.68 7.79 9.29
N ALA A 67 7.82 8.43 9.09
CA ALA A 67 9.10 8.11 9.73
C ALA A 67 9.19 8.57 11.19
N SER A 68 8.20 9.30 11.69
CA SER A 68 8.10 9.81 13.07
C SER A 68 7.52 8.80 14.06
N ASP A 69 6.54 8.01 13.62
CA ASP A 69 5.70 7.15 14.47
C ASP A 69 5.44 5.75 13.85
N ASN A 70 5.94 5.50 12.64
CA ASN A 70 5.75 4.27 11.87
C ASN A 70 4.28 3.94 11.53
N GLN A 71 3.38 4.92 11.58
CA GLN A 71 1.97 4.76 11.18
C GLN A 71 1.82 4.73 9.66
N LEU A 72 0.88 3.91 9.16
CA LEU A 72 0.47 3.93 7.76
C LEU A 72 -0.10 5.31 7.39
N THR A 73 0.17 5.80 6.18
CA THR A 73 -0.32 7.12 5.74
C THR A 73 -0.60 7.11 4.25
N ASP A 74 -1.82 7.50 3.88
CA ASP A 74 -2.20 7.74 2.49
C ASP A 74 -1.43 8.96 1.95
N VAL A 75 -0.80 8.79 0.78
CA VAL A 75 -0.03 9.83 0.07
C VAL A 75 -0.73 10.34 -1.19
N GLY A 76 -2.00 9.97 -1.36
CA GLY A 76 -2.84 10.34 -2.51
C GLY A 76 -2.40 9.67 -3.80
N ASN A 77 -2.02 10.48 -4.78
CA ASN A 77 -1.59 10.00 -6.10
C ASN A 77 -0.19 9.38 -6.04
N VAL A 78 -0.04 8.16 -6.54
CA VAL A 78 1.24 7.44 -6.66
C VAL A 78 1.53 7.17 -8.14
N GLN A 79 2.63 7.77 -8.64
CA GLN A 79 3.09 7.63 -10.01
C GLN A 79 4.35 6.76 -10.03
N LEU A 80 4.39 5.78 -10.92
CA LEU A 80 5.49 4.81 -11.02
C LEU A 80 6.23 4.96 -12.35
N ASN A 81 7.51 4.60 -12.33
CA ASN A 81 8.35 4.48 -13.51
C ASN A 81 9.41 3.40 -13.27
N SER A 82 9.58 2.47 -14.21
CA SER A 82 10.53 1.36 -14.11
C SER A 82 11.48 1.39 -15.31
N LEU A 83 12.78 1.63 -15.07
CA LEU A 83 13.78 1.73 -16.13
C LEU A 83 14.95 0.78 -15.91
N MET A 84 15.28 -0.07 -16.88
CA MET A 84 16.53 -0.84 -16.89
C MET A 84 17.60 -0.09 -17.70
N PRO A 85 18.73 0.33 -17.10
CA PRO A 85 19.85 0.89 -17.83
C PRO A 85 20.43 -0.14 -18.82
N MET A 86 20.73 0.28 -20.05
CA MET A 86 21.37 -0.56 -21.06
C MET A 86 22.68 0.11 -21.54
N PRO A 87 23.83 -0.58 -21.53
CA PRO A 87 25.07 -0.01 -22.05
C PRO A 87 24.96 0.35 -23.53
N GLY A 88 25.36 1.58 -23.90
CA GLY A 88 25.37 2.05 -25.29
C GLY A 88 24.00 2.29 -25.94
N MET A 89 22.89 2.16 -25.19
CA MET A 89 21.52 2.30 -25.70
C MET A 89 20.64 3.09 -24.72
N SER A 90 19.47 3.55 -25.20
CA SER A 90 18.44 4.12 -24.33
C SER A 90 17.99 3.09 -23.27
N PRO A 91 17.71 3.50 -22.02
CA PRO A 91 17.16 2.59 -21.01
C PRO A 91 15.83 1.95 -21.46
N MET A 92 15.66 0.66 -21.19
CA MET A 92 14.41 -0.03 -21.41
C MET A 92 13.36 0.42 -20.38
N SER A 93 12.12 0.65 -20.79
CA SER A 93 11.03 1.02 -19.89
C SER A 93 10.07 -0.14 -19.67
N GLY A 94 9.82 -0.47 -18.40
CA GLY A 94 8.86 -1.48 -17.98
C GLY A 94 7.57 -0.83 -17.51
N GLY A 95 6.42 -1.40 -17.86
CA GLY A 95 5.12 -0.92 -17.40
C GLY A 95 5.04 -0.96 -15.87
N ALA A 96 4.45 0.06 -15.24
CA ALA A 96 4.22 0.10 -13.80
C ALA A 96 3.00 0.98 -13.48
N SER A 97 2.06 0.45 -12.68
CA SER A 97 0.87 1.18 -12.22
C SER A 97 0.56 0.88 -10.75
N ALA A 98 -0.01 1.86 -10.05
CA ALA A 98 -0.42 1.74 -8.65
C ALA A 98 -1.92 2.03 -8.51
N THR A 99 -2.62 1.23 -7.70
CA THR A 99 -4.04 1.43 -7.37
C THR A 99 -4.23 1.35 -5.84
N PRO A 100 -5.11 2.15 -5.22
CA PRO A 100 -5.38 2.06 -3.78
C PRO A 100 -5.89 0.67 -3.39
N SER A 101 -5.33 0.09 -2.31
CA SER A 101 -5.66 -1.28 -1.87
C SER A 101 -6.92 -1.40 -1.00
N GLY A 102 -7.61 -0.28 -0.75
CA GLY A 102 -8.64 -0.16 0.29
C GLY A 102 -8.07 0.04 1.71
N THR A 103 -6.78 -0.25 1.95
CA THR A 103 -6.08 0.14 3.19
C THR A 103 -5.31 1.46 2.97
N PRO A 104 -5.51 2.49 3.82
CA PRO A 104 -4.77 3.75 3.72
C PRO A 104 -3.25 3.54 3.73
N GLY A 105 -2.54 4.27 2.87
CA GLY A 105 -1.08 4.15 2.72
C GLY A 105 -0.59 2.85 2.09
N ARG A 106 -1.49 1.99 1.56
CA ARG A 106 -1.12 0.79 0.82
C ARG A 106 -1.73 0.80 -0.58
N TYR A 107 -0.89 0.54 -1.58
CA TYR A 107 -1.26 0.51 -2.99
C TYR A 107 -0.88 -0.83 -3.58
N GLN A 108 -1.82 -1.47 -4.28
CA GLN A 108 -1.53 -2.61 -5.14
C GLN A 108 -0.75 -2.09 -6.35
N VAL A 109 0.39 -2.71 -6.63
CA VAL A 109 1.23 -2.41 -7.79
C VAL A 109 1.19 -3.56 -8.76
N GLU A 110 1.09 -3.24 -10.04
CA GLU A 110 1.33 -4.16 -11.14
C GLU A 110 2.47 -3.60 -12.00
N SER A 111 3.47 -4.44 -12.33
CA SER A 111 4.61 -4.01 -13.14
C SER A 111 5.19 -5.16 -13.95
N ASP A 112 5.70 -4.86 -15.15
CA ASP A 112 6.29 -5.83 -16.07
C ASP A 112 7.80 -5.62 -16.19
N PHE A 113 8.59 -6.50 -15.56
CA PHE A 113 10.05 -6.47 -15.59
C PHE A 113 10.56 -7.34 -16.74
N GLN A 114 10.57 -6.77 -17.94
CA GLN A 114 10.67 -7.52 -19.21
C GLN A 114 11.96 -8.35 -19.38
N MET A 115 13.01 -8.03 -18.63
CA MET A 115 14.28 -8.75 -18.57
C MET A 115 14.72 -8.97 -17.11
N VAL A 116 15.44 -10.06 -16.87
CA VAL A 116 16.18 -10.28 -15.61
C VAL A 116 17.26 -9.23 -15.42
N GLY A 117 17.57 -8.90 -14.16
CA GLY A 117 18.59 -7.91 -13.80
C GLY A 117 18.04 -6.81 -12.90
N THR A 118 18.72 -5.65 -12.89
CA THR A 118 18.41 -4.54 -11.98
C THR A 118 17.62 -3.43 -12.69
N TRP A 119 16.46 -3.12 -12.15
CA TRP A 119 15.54 -2.08 -12.62
C TRP A 119 15.55 -0.89 -11.66
N ASN A 120 15.83 0.30 -12.19
CA ASN A 120 15.70 1.58 -11.47
C ASN A 120 14.21 1.94 -11.39
N PHE A 121 13.59 1.59 -10.28
CA PHE A 121 12.17 1.82 -10.02
C PHE A 121 12.01 3.11 -9.22
N THR A 122 11.26 4.06 -9.76
CA THR A 122 10.98 5.36 -9.14
C THR A 122 9.52 5.45 -8.75
N VAL A 123 9.28 5.78 -7.48
CA VAL A 123 7.95 6.01 -6.91
C VAL A 123 7.85 7.51 -6.62
N LYS A 124 6.97 8.24 -7.30
CA LYS A 124 6.62 9.63 -7.00
C LYS A 124 5.26 9.69 -6.31
N PHE A 125 5.12 10.53 -5.29
CA PHE A 125 3.93 10.56 -4.46
C PHE A 125 3.74 11.92 -3.76
N GLY A 126 2.52 12.19 -3.28
CA GLY A 126 2.19 13.41 -2.55
C GLY A 126 2.59 14.68 -3.32
N ASN A 127 3.16 15.66 -2.61
CA ASN A 127 3.58 16.95 -3.15
C ASN A 127 4.94 16.86 -3.88
N GLY A 128 5.07 15.92 -4.82
CA GLY A 128 6.28 15.74 -5.64
C GLY A 128 7.45 15.02 -4.94
N GLN A 129 7.19 14.34 -3.81
CA GLN A 129 8.19 13.51 -3.14
C GLN A 129 8.52 12.28 -3.98
N GLN A 130 9.73 11.74 -3.83
CA GLN A 130 10.17 10.55 -4.57
C GLN A 130 10.97 9.59 -3.70
N ALA A 131 10.76 8.30 -3.92
CA ALA A 131 11.65 7.21 -3.52
C ALA A 131 12.20 6.52 -4.78
N ARG A 132 13.43 6.00 -4.72
CA ARG A 132 14.10 5.31 -5.83
C ARG A 132 14.71 4.01 -5.33
N PHE A 133 14.50 2.94 -6.09
CA PHE A 133 14.83 1.57 -5.71
C PHE A 133 15.62 0.89 -6.84
N ALA A 134 16.59 0.05 -6.49
CA ALA A 134 17.34 -0.77 -7.43
C ALA A 134 16.82 -2.22 -7.37
N LEU A 135 15.67 -2.47 -8.00
CA LEU A 135 14.92 -3.72 -7.86
C LEU A 135 15.54 -4.82 -8.72
N LYS A 136 15.74 -6.01 -8.15
CA LYS A 136 16.23 -7.18 -8.90
C LYS A 136 15.07 -8.07 -9.32
N ALA A 137 14.90 -8.20 -10.64
CA ALA A 137 14.02 -9.18 -11.28
C ALA A 137 14.85 -10.42 -11.67
N GLN A 138 14.33 -11.61 -11.37
CA GLN A 138 15.02 -12.90 -11.50
C GLN A 138 14.22 -13.95 -12.29
#